data_AF-R9L6P1-F1
#
_entry.id   AF-R9L6P1-F1
#
_cell.length_a   1.000
_cell.length_b   1.000
_cell.length_c   1.000
_cell.angle_alpha   90.00
_cell.angle_beta   90.00
_cell.angle_gamma   90.00
#
_symmetry.space_group_name_H-M   'P 1'
#
loop_
_entity.id
_entity.type
_entity.pdbx_description
1 polymer ?
#
loop_
_entity_poly.entity_id
_entity_poly.type
_entity_poly.pdbx_seq_one_letter_code
_entity_poly.pdbx_strand_id
1 'polypeptide(L)'
;MTESMKNLSVTIGNQQVQIQHDGVSQITIMDEPLGEPYEHKKRRVMNDEVHLLQNIPMMDFQAKIAMLFRGPLTYQGFRLPVSGVFEVEIKLASCRGLDELPLLSVMKSVIDGLNMEIVANDQLIFASTIEYKNLKVKPSPTKPPDLLSVALFERISNKRRLVHAVDDVPIYVIPKQEPLFFDYDNDAQWSFDVDDRRDSIVDALHADGMRVAARGPIKLNMNFEGRVKDKDLDNMAKVYFKLLEKLGLQAQDVHSIHLTKEEATKSCIRISLN
;
A
#
# COMPACT_ATOMS: atom_id res chain seq x y z
N MET A 1 5.85 21.37 -20.86
CA MET A 1 6.37 22.53 -20.10
C MET A 1 6.59 22.05 -18.69
N THR A 2 7.82 22.05 -18.18
CA THR A 2 8.09 21.75 -16.77
C THR A 2 7.68 22.97 -15.96
N GLU A 3 6.58 22.88 -15.23
CA GLU A 3 6.21 23.92 -14.26
C GLU A 3 7.31 24.06 -13.22
N SER A 4 7.60 25.30 -12.82
CA SER A 4 8.60 25.58 -11.79
C SER A 4 8.11 25.05 -10.46
N MET A 5 8.96 24.34 -9.73
CA MET A 5 8.66 23.89 -8.37
C MET A 5 8.25 25.07 -7.48
N LYS A 6 7.04 25.00 -6.94
CA LYS A 6 6.48 25.95 -5.99
C LYS A 6 6.76 25.46 -4.57
N ASN A 7 6.88 26.40 -3.63
CA ASN A 7 7.11 26.11 -2.23
C ASN A 7 5.95 26.68 -1.41
N LEU A 8 5.40 25.86 -0.52
CA LEU A 8 4.35 26.21 0.41
C LEU A 8 4.80 25.89 1.85
N SER A 9 4.20 26.59 2.79
CA SER A 9 4.35 26.28 4.21
C SER A 9 2.98 26.22 4.85
N VAL A 10 2.71 25.09 5.52
CA VAL A 10 1.41 24.79 6.13
C VAL A 10 1.62 24.53 7.61
N THR A 11 0.74 25.08 8.44
CA THR A 11 0.72 24.80 9.87
C THR A 11 -0.20 23.61 10.14
N ILE A 12 0.35 22.54 10.73
CA ILE A 12 -0.40 21.35 11.14
C ILE A 12 -0.25 21.21 12.65
N GLY A 13 -1.34 21.49 13.38
CA GLY A 13 -1.27 21.63 14.84
C GLY A 13 -0.27 22.73 15.23
N ASN A 14 0.82 22.33 15.91
CA ASN A 14 1.89 23.25 16.34
C ASN A 14 3.16 23.16 15.47
N GLN A 15 3.12 22.43 14.36
CA GLN A 15 4.28 22.21 13.49
C GLN A 15 4.10 22.94 12.17
N GLN A 16 5.19 23.52 11.67
CA GLN A 16 5.24 24.13 10.35
C GLN A 16 5.86 23.14 9.38
N VAL A 17 5.08 22.68 8.41
CA VAL A 17 5.48 21.71 7.39
C VAL A 17 5.77 22.46 6.09
N GLN A 18 6.93 22.18 5.49
CA GLN A 18 7.28 22.69 4.16
C GLN A 18 6.86 21.70 3.09
N ILE A 19 6.26 22.20 2.02
CA ILE A 19 5.80 21.39 0.90
C ILE A 19 6.35 21.99 -0.39
N GLN A 20 6.84 21.14 -1.29
CA GLN A 20 7.23 21.52 -2.64
C GLN A 20 6.37 20.78 -3.64
N HIS A 21 5.88 21.42 -4.70
CA HIS A 21 5.12 20.75 -5.74
C HIS A 21 5.25 21.43 -7.10
N ASP A 22 4.97 20.69 -8.17
CA ASP A 22 4.94 21.22 -9.55
C ASP A 22 3.52 21.59 -10.01
N GLY A 23 2.51 21.41 -9.15
CA GLY A 23 1.11 21.72 -9.44
C GLY A 23 0.32 20.59 -10.10
N VAL A 24 0.97 19.51 -10.55
CA VAL A 24 0.30 18.47 -11.35
C VAL A 24 0.70 17.03 -11.00
N SER A 25 1.97 16.76 -10.72
CA SER A 25 2.51 15.41 -10.75
C SER A 25 3.53 15.09 -9.66
N GLN A 26 4.15 16.10 -9.04
CA GLN A 26 5.19 15.93 -8.03
C GLN A 26 4.82 16.66 -6.75
N ILE A 27 4.98 15.97 -5.62
CA ILE A 27 4.84 16.54 -4.27
C ILE A 27 6.00 16.06 -3.40
N THR A 28 6.64 16.97 -2.69
CA THR A 28 7.59 16.68 -1.61
C THR A 28 7.08 17.31 -0.32
N ILE A 29 6.82 16.49 0.69
CA ILE A 29 6.38 16.93 2.02
C ILE A 29 7.56 16.74 2.97
N MET A 30 8.04 17.83 3.57
CA MET A 30 9.18 17.81 4.50
C MET A 30 8.66 17.56 5.93
N ASP A 31 8.21 16.33 6.16
CA ASP A 31 7.65 15.88 7.44
C ASP A 31 8.00 14.39 7.69
N GLU A 32 7.76 13.91 8.90
CA GLU A 32 7.89 12.50 9.23
C GLU A 32 6.83 11.64 8.52
N PRO A 33 7.23 10.53 7.84
CA PRO A 33 6.25 9.62 7.26
C PRO A 33 5.32 9.05 8.33
N LEU A 34 4.01 9.27 8.17
CA LEU A 34 2.99 8.68 9.03
C LEU A 34 2.49 7.37 8.44
N GLY A 35 2.26 6.38 9.28
CA GLY A 35 1.52 5.17 8.94
C GLY A 35 0.12 5.24 9.54
N GLU A 36 -0.87 4.71 8.83
CA GLU A 36 -2.18 4.45 9.41
C GLU A 36 -2.00 3.55 10.64
N PRO A 37 -2.50 3.92 11.83
CA PRO A 37 -2.33 3.10 13.01
C PRO A 37 -3.00 1.74 12.77
N TYR A 38 -2.30 0.66 13.14
CA TYR A 38 -2.78 -0.71 13.00
C TYR A 38 -4.23 -0.85 13.50
N GLU A 39 -5.13 -1.27 12.61
CA GLU A 39 -6.60 -1.29 12.73
C GLU A 39 -7.15 -2.20 13.86
N HIS A 40 -6.30 -2.85 14.65
CA HIS A 40 -6.68 -3.78 15.71
C HIS A 40 -6.71 -3.17 17.12
N LYS A 41 -6.90 -1.85 17.24
CA LYS A 41 -7.23 -1.29 18.57
C LYS A 41 -8.59 -1.85 18.98
N LYS A 42 -8.56 -2.88 19.84
CA LYS A 42 -9.71 -3.41 20.57
C LYS A 42 -10.58 -2.23 20.99
N ARG A 43 -11.74 -2.07 20.37
CA ARG A 43 -12.73 -1.11 20.85
C ARG A 43 -13.28 -1.73 22.14
N ARG A 44 -12.89 -1.17 23.29
CA ARG A 44 -13.53 -1.52 24.55
C ARG A 44 -14.82 -0.73 24.62
N VAL A 45 -15.94 -1.42 24.48
CA VAL A 45 -17.26 -0.85 24.78
C VAL A 45 -17.70 -1.50 26.08
N MET A 46 -17.91 -0.68 27.12
CA MET A 46 -18.50 -1.10 28.40
C MET A 46 -17.95 -2.41 29.01
N ASN A 47 -16.62 -2.52 29.14
CA ASN A 47 -15.88 -3.65 29.73
C ASN A 47 -15.78 -4.95 28.91
N ASP A 48 -16.36 -5.01 27.70
CA ASP A 48 -16.21 -6.15 26.79
C ASP A 48 -15.30 -5.81 25.58
N GLU A 49 -14.64 -6.84 25.05
CA GLU A 49 -13.83 -6.73 23.84
C GLU A 49 -14.74 -6.90 22.62
N VAL A 50 -14.90 -5.85 21.80
CA VAL A 50 -15.64 -5.96 20.54
C VAL A 50 -14.86 -6.88 19.58
N HIS A 51 -15.51 -7.95 19.14
CA HIS A 51 -14.94 -8.87 18.16
C HIS A 51 -14.86 -8.21 16.78
N LEU A 52 -13.67 -8.25 16.20
CA LEU A 52 -13.38 -7.70 14.87
C LEU A 52 -13.72 -8.75 13.82
N LEU A 53 -14.59 -8.41 12.87
CA LEU A 53 -14.88 -9.27 11.73
C LEU A 53 -13.92 -8.99 10.59
N GLN A 54 -13.25 -10.05 10.14
CA GLN A 54 -12.43 -10.04 8.93
C GLN A 54 -13.18 -10.72 7.79
N ASN A 55 -12.98 -10.21 6.57
CA ASN A 55 -13.53 -10.81 5.37
C ASN A 55 -12.90 -12.19 5.11
N ILE A 56 -13.72 -13.25 5.06
CA ILE A 56 -13.25 -14.63 4.88
C ILE A 56 -12.53 -14.83 3.53
N PRO A 57 -13.10 -14.43 2.37
CA PRO A 57 -12.39 -14.53 1.09
C PRO A 57 -11.01 -13.87 1.07
N MET A 58 -10.86 -12.73 1.75
CA MET A 58 -9.59 -12.02 1.88
C MET A 58 -8.58 -12.82 2.70
N MET A 59 -8.99 -13.38 3.85
CA MET A 59 -8.12 -14.25 4.65
C MET A 59 -7.69 -15.50 3.89
N ASP A 60 -8.62 -16.12 3.15
CA ASP A 60 -8.32 -17.29 2.32
C ASP A 60 -7.32 -16.95 1.20
N PHE A 61 -7.44 -15.76 0.60
CA PHE A 61 -6.48 -15.28 -0.38
C PHE A 61 -5.09 -15.06 0.24
N GLN A 62 -5.01 -14.39 1.39
CA GLN A 62 -3.77 -14.18 2.14
C GLN A 62 -3.09 -15.52 2.49
N ALA A 63 -3.85 -16.50 2.98
CA ALA A 63 -3.35 -17.84 3.27
C ALA A 63 -2.81 -18.55 2.02
N LYS A 64 -3.47 -18.40 0.85
CA LYS A 64 -2.96 -18.93 -0.43
C LYS A 64 -1.63 -18.29 -0.82
N ILE A 65 -1.46 -16.98 -0.64
CA ILE A 65 -0.18 -16.31 -0.86
C ILE A 65 0.90 -16.91 0.03
N ALA A 66 0.63 -17.08 1.34
CA ALA A 66 1.57 -17.73 2.26
C ALA A 66 1.97 -19.14 1.76
N MET A 67 0.99 -19.94 1.34
CA MET A 67 1.24 -21.31 0.85
C MET A 67 2.11 -21.37 -0.40
N LEU A 68 1.98 -20.41 -1.32
CA LEU A 68 2.80 -20.33 -2.54
C LEU A 68 4.29 -20.20 -2.22
N PHE A 69 4.65 -19.59 -1.09
CA PHE A 69 6.04 -19.40 -0.67
C PHE A 69 6.49 -20.46 0.35
N ARG A 70 5.62 -20.85 1.30
CA ARG A 70 5.99 -21.68 2.45
C ARG A 70 6.58 -23.02 2.03
N GLY A 71 5.90 -23.75 1.14
CA GLY A 71 6.33 -25.07 0.70
C GLY A 71 7.69 -25.05 -0.01
N PRO A 72 7.84 -24.27 -1.09
CA PRO A 72 9.10 -24.16 -1.82
C PRO A 72 10.28 -23.71 -0.95
N LEU A 73 10.10 -22.70 -0.09
CA LEU A 73 11.18 -22.19 0.78
C LEU A 73 11.60 -23.22 1.83
N THR A 74 10.64 -23.91 2.44
CA THR A 74 10.94 -24.98 3.41
C THR A 74 11.72 -26.11 2.73
N TYR A 75 11.34 -26.49 1.50
CA TYR A 75 12.06 -27.50 0.71
C TYR A 75 13.50 -27.08 0.37
N GLN A 76 13.72 -25.77 0.15
CA GLN A 76 15.05 -25.19 -0.06
C GLN A 76 15.87 -25.05 1.23
N GLY A 77 15.33 -25.45 2.39
CA GLY A 77 16.03 -25.43 3.67
C GLY A 77 15.94 -24.10 4.43
N PHE A 78 15.08 -23.16 4.00
CA PHE A 78 14.85 -21.95 4.77
C PHE A 78 14.06 -22.26 6.05
N ARG A 79 14.48 -21.63 7.15
CA ARG A 79 13.67 -21.55 8.37
C ARG A 79 12.75 -20.34 8.27
N LEU A 80 11.46 -20.58 8.25
CA LEU A 80 10.43 -19.55 8.19
C LEU A 80 9.95 -19.15 9.61
N PRO A 81 9.52 -17.89 9.82
CA PRO A 81 9.63 -16.79 8.86
C PRO A 81 11.09 -16.28 8.72
N VAL A 82 11.46 -15.81 7.53
CA VAL A 82 12.80 -15.25 7.27
C VAL A 82 12.96 -13.85 7.85
N SER A 83 14.16 -13.54 8.32
CA SER A 83 14.56 -12.21 8.79
C SER A 83 15.53 -11.58 7.79
N GLY A 84 15.53 -10.25 7.67
CA GLY A 84 16.33 -9.53 6.69
C GLY A 84 15.69 -8.20 6.33
N VAL A 85 16.16 -7.58 5.24
CA VAL A 85 15.48 -6.45 4.59
C VAL A 85 15.00 -6.95 3.25
N PHE A 86 13.72 -6.73 2.92
CA PHE A 86 13.08 -7.37 1.78
C PHE A 86 12.50 -6.37 0.79
N GLU A 87 12.34 -6.83 -0.44
CA GLU A 87 11.62 -6.16 -1.52
C GLU A 87 10.59 -7.13 -2.10
N VAL A 88 9.39 -6.65 -2.40
CA VAL A 88 8.31 -7.45 -3.00
C VAL A 88 7.95 -6.87 -4.36
N GLU A 89 7.94 -7.71 -5.39
CA GLU A 89 7.44 -7.34 -6.72
C GLU A 89 6.18 -8.15 -7.03
N ILE A 90 5.11 -7.48 -7.43
CA ILE A 90 3.81 -8.05 -7.75
C ILE A 90 3.46 -7.69 -9.18
N LYS A 91 3.06 -8.67 -9.98
CA LYS A 91 2.46 -8.44 -11.30
C LYS A 91 1.07 -9.04 -11.31
N LEU A 92 0.09 -8.22 -11.65
CA LEU A 92 -1.31 -8.60 -11.72
C LEU A 92 -1.78 -8.47 -13.17
N ALA A 93 -2.08 -9.60 -13.80
CA ALA A 93 -2.80 -9.59 -15.06
C ALA A 93 -4.23 -10.06 -14.85
N SER A 94 -5.22 -9.25 -15.21
CA SER A 94 -6.64 -9.57 -14.96
C SER A 94 -7.55 -9.03 -16.03
N CYS A 95 -8.68 -9.70 -16.27
CA CYS A 95 -9.79 -9.17 -17.07
C CYS A 95 -10.76 -8.28 -16.27
N ARG A 96 -10.59 -8.19 -14.94
CA ARG A 96 -11.33 -7.29 -14.04
C ARG A 96 -10.68 -5.92 -14.06
N GLY A 97 -11.50 -4.87 -13.97
CA GLY A 97 -11.02 -3.49 -13.96
C GLY A 97 -10.34 -3.11 -12.63
N LEU A 98 -9.61 -1.99 -12.64
CA LEU A 98 -8.96 -1.45 -11.44
C LEU A 98 -9.96 -0.94 -10.39
N ASP A 99 -11.21 -0.65 -10.79
CA ASP A 99 -12.32 -0.37 -9.88
C ASP A 99 -12.59 -1.53 -8.91
N GLU A 100 -12.44 -2.77 -9.40
CA GLU A 100 -12.59 -3.99 -8.60
C GLU A 100 -11.28 -4.46 -7.96
N LEU A 101 -10.14 -3.98 -8.48
CA LEU A 101 -8.79 -4.38 -8.07
C LEU A 101 -7.91 -3.15 -7.78
N PRO A 102 -8.25 -2.30 -6.78
CA PRO A 102 -7.40 -1.19 -6.41
C PRO A 102 -6.02 -1.68 -6.00
N LEU A 103 -4.97 -1.24 -6.69
CA LEU A 103 -3.64 -1.85 -6.58
C LEU A 103 -3.01 -1.72 -5.19
N LEU A 104 -3.28 -0.63 -4.47
CA LEU A 104 -2.79 -0.46 -3.11
C LEU A 104 -3.42 -1.50 -2.16
N SER A 105 -4.72 -1.75 -2.31
CA SER A 105 -5.44 -2.76 -1.52
C SER A 105 -5.03 -4.18 -1.90
N VAL A 106 -4.77 -4.46 -3.18
CA VAL A 106 -4.22 -5.74 -3.63
C VAL A 106 -2.81 -5.96 -3.06
N MET A 107 -1.94 -4.96 -3.16
CA MET A 107 -0.59 -5.00 -2.58
C MET A 107 -0.64 -5.32 -1.09
N LYS A 108 -1.52 -4.64 -0.33
CA LYS A 108 -1.70 -4.90 1.09
C LYS A 108 -2.13 -6.35 1.38
N SER A 109 -3.10 -6.89 0.64
CA SER A 109 -3.47 -8.31 0.80
C SER A 109 -2.30 -9.27 0.54
N VAL A 110 -1.46 -9.00 -0.46
CA VAL A 110 -0.29 -9.84 -0.74
C VAL A 110 0.75 -9.72 0.37
N ILE A 111 1.06 -8.50 0.83
CA ILE A 111 1.99 -8.26 1.94
C ILE A 111 1.48 -8.92 3.23
N ASP A 112 0.20 -8.78 3.58
CA ASP A 112 -0.41 -9.43 4.74
C ASP A 112 -0.27 -10.97 4.67
N GLY A 113 -0.39 -11.57 3.47
CA GLY A 113 -0.18 -13.00 3.27
C GLY A 113 1.29 -13.45 3.41
N LEU A 114 2.25 -12.54 3.21
CA LEU A 114 3.67 -12.80 3.46
C LEU A 114 4.05 -12.52 4.93
N ASN A 115 3.38 -11.56 5.56
CA ASN A 115 3.67 -11.11 6.91
C ASN A 115 3.50 -12.24 7.93
N MET A 116 4.43 -12.31 8.90
CA MET A 116 4.54 -13.32 9.97
C MET A 116 4.69 -14.78 9.52
N GLU A 117 4.36 -15.11 8.27
CA GLU A 117 4.38 -16.46 7.73
C GLU A 117 5.62 -16.74 6.88
N ILE A 118 6.00 -15.75 6.05
CA ILE A 118 7.14 -15.83 5.15
C ILE A 118 8.22 -14.87 5.60
N VAL A 119 7.88 -13.60 5.82
CA VAL A 119 8.76 -12.59 6.42
C VAL A 119 8.41 -12.42 7.89
N ALA A 120 9.42 -12.21 8.75
CA ALA A 120 9.20 -12.17 10.20
C ALA A 120 8.34 -10.97 10.65
N ASN A 121 8.34 -9.90 9.88
CA ASN A 121 7.54 -8.70 10.07
C ASN A 121 7.54 -7.91 8.75
N ASP A 122 6.39 -7.41 8.30
CA ASP A 122 6.24 -6.60 7.08
C ASP A 122 6.91 -5.22 7.19
N GLN A 123 7.24 -4.75 8.40
CA GLN A 123 8.17 -3.63 8.63
C GLN A 123 9.55 -3.87 7.99
N LEU A 124 9.92 -5.12 7.74
CA LEU A 124 11.17 -5.46 7.07
C LEU A 124 11.09 -5.34 5.54
N ILE A 125 9.91 -5.09 4.98
CA ILE A 125 9.74 -4.82 3.55
C ILE A 125 10.02 -3.33 3.31
N PHE A 126 11.12 -3.06 2.62
CA PHE A 126 11.61 -1.70 2.36
C PHE A 126 11.25 -1.19 0.96
N ALA A 127 10.87 -2.09 0.05
CA ALA A 127 10.32 -1.72 -1.24
C ALA A 127 9.20 -2.67 -1.64
N SER A 128 8.16 -2.13 -2.26
CA SER A 128 7.07 -2.92 -2.82
C SER A 128 6.62 -2.31 -4.14
N THR A 129 6.51 -3.14 -5.17
CA THR A 129 6.03 -2.72 -6.49
C THR A 129 4.86 -3.58 -6.91
N ILE A 130 3.83 -2.96 -7.48
CA ILE A 130 2.74 -3.66 -8.17
C ILE A 130 2.51 -3.07 -9.55
N GLU A 131 2.34 -3.93 -10.55
CA GLU A 131 2.01 -3.55 -11.92
C GLU A 131 0.75 -4.27 -12.40
N TYR A 132 -0.16 -3.52 -13.01
CA TYR A 132 -1.40 -4.05 -13.57
C TYR A 132 -1.35 -4.16 -15.09
N LYS A 133 -1.83 -5.29 -15.60
CA LYS A 133 -1.99 -5.56 -17.02
C LYS A 133 -3.42 -6.06 -17.31
N ASN A 134 -4.15 -5.31 -18.11
CA ASN A 134 -5.48 -5.75 -18.55
C ASN A 134 -5.38 -6.94 -19.51
N LEU A 135 -6.05 -8.05 -19.17
CA LEU A 135 -6.27 -9.19 -20.04
C LEU A 135 -7.51 -8.95 -20.90
N LYS A 136 -7.29 -8.73 -22.20
CA LYS A 136 -8.37 -8.49 -23.17
C LYS A 136 -9.37 -9.64 -23.32
N VAL A 137 -8.99 -10.85 -22.92
CA VAL A 137 -9.78 -12.07 -23.08
C VAL A 137 -10.19 -12.57 -21.71
N LYS A 138 -11.50 -12.68 -21.48
CA LYS A 138 -12.03 -13.33 -20.28
C LYS A 138 -11.70 -14.83 -20.34
N PRO A 139 -11.12 -15.41 -19.28
CA PRO A 139 -10.88 -16.85 -19.25
C PRO A 139 -12.20 -17.62 -19.18
N SER A 140 -12.13 -18.94 -19.37
CA SER A 140 -13.29 -19.81 -19.22
C SER A 140 -13.89 -19.67 -17.81
N PRO A 141 -15.21 -19.83 -17.62
CA PRO A 141 -15.86 -19.69 -16.32
C PRO A 141 -15.29 -20.60 -15.21
N THR A 142 -14.62 -21.68 -15.59
CA THR A 142 -13.97 -22.65 -14.71
C THR A 142 -12.56 -22.25 -14.27
N LYS A 143 -12.01 -21.14 -14.78
CA LYS A 143 -10.66 -20.67 -14.47
C LYS A 143 -10.72 -19.32 -13.75
N PRO A 144 -9.81 -19.06 -12.80
CA PRO A 144 -9.72 -17.74 -12.20
C PRO A 144 -9.48 -16.63 -13.24
N PRO A 145 -10.05 -15.43 -13.03
CA PRO A 145 -9.89 -14.29 -13.94
C PRO A 145 -8.52 -13.63 -13.88
N ASP A 146 -7.72 -13.93 -12.85
CA ASP A 146 -6.48 -13.23 -12.54
C ASP A 146 -5.28 -14.18 -12.62
N LEU A 147 -4.17 -13.64 -13.11
CA LEU A 147 -2.84 -14.22 -13.05
C LEU A 147 -1.98 -13.34 -12.16
N LEU A 148 -1.40 -13.94 -11.13
CA LEU A 148 -0.58 -13.26 -10.16
C LEU A 148 0.85 -13.79 -10.20
N SER A 149 1.81 -12.89 -10.40
CA SER A 149 3.22 -13.17 -10.12
C SER A 149 3.64 -12.42 -8.87
N VAL A 150 4.37 -13.07 -7.98
CA VAL A 150 4.93 -12.45 -6.78
C VAL A 150 6.37 -12.91 -6.63
N ALA A 151 7.29 -11.96 -6.51
CA ALA A 151 8.71 -12.22 -6.26
C ALA A 151 9.15 -11.53 -4.97
N LEU A 152 9.81 -12.29 -4.10
CA LEU A 152 10.43 -11.82 -2.86
C LEU A 152 11.94 -11.77 -3.06
N PHE A 153 12.52 -10.60 -2.80
CA PHE A 153 13.96 -10.39 -2.82
C PHE A 153 14.45 -9.98 -1.44
N GLU A 154 15.65 -10.43 -1.09
CA GLU A 154 16.40 -9.93 0.04
C GLU A 154 17.37 -8.84 -0.44
N ARG A 155 17.37 -7.70 0.24
CA ARG A 155 18.28 -6.59 -0.01
C ARG A 155 19.55 -6.78 0.81
N ILE A 156 20.67 -6.91 0.11
CA ILE A 156 22.00 -7.03 0.68
C ILE A 156 22.81 -5.83 0.18
N SER A 157 22.91 -4.80 1.01
CA SER A 157 23.49 -3.50 0.64
C SER A 157 22.78 -2.89 -0.59
N ASN A 158 23.50 -2.66 -1.69
CA ASN A 158 22.95 -2.11 -2.95
C ASN A 158 22.56 -3.21 -3.96
N LYS A 159 22.57 -4.49 -3.55
CA LYS A 159 22.18 -5.62 -4.39
C LYS A 159 20.92 -6.24 -3.84
N ARG A 160 20.12 -6.80 -4.74
CA ARG A 160 18.98 -7.65 -4.38
C ARG A 160 19.27 -9.09 -4.78
N ARG A 161 18.87 -10.03 -3.92
CA ARG A 161 18.96 -11.47 -4.14
C ARG A 161 17.56 -12.04 -4.18
N LEU A 162 17.22 -12.78 -5.24
CA LEU A 162 15.94 -13.47 -5.30
C LEU A 162 15.88 -14.54 -4.21
N VAL A 163 14.87 -14.46 -3.35
CA VAL A 163 14.56 -15.46 -2.33
C VAL A 163 13.65 -16.52 -2.94
N HIS A 164 12.52 -16.09 -3.48
CA HIS A 164 11.59 -16.95 -4.21
C HIS A 164 10.68 -16.12 -5.12
N ALA A 165 10.22 -16.72 -6.20
CA ALA A 165 9.21 -16.15 -7.07
C ALA A 165 8.21 -17.22 -7.50
N VAL A 166 6.97 -16.78 -7.66
CA VAL A 166 5.91 -17.50 -8.36
C VAL A 166 5.45 -16.65 -9.53
N ASP A 167 5.26 -17.27 -10.68
CA ASP A 167 4.95 -16.57 -11.94
C ASP A 167 3.62 -17.06 -12.51
N ASP A 168 2.79 -16.10 -12.95
CA ASP A 168 1.53 -16.32 -13.66
C ASP A 168 0.58 -17.34 -12.99
N VAL A 169 0.51 -17.31 -11.65
CA VAL A 169 -0.34 -18.23 -10.88
C VAL A 169 -1.82 -17.88 -11.12
N PRO A 170 -2.64 -18.81 -11.65
CA PRO A 170 -4.08 -18.57 -11.78
C PRO A 170 -4.74 -18.56 -10.41
N ILE A 171 -5.26 -17.41 -9.99
CA ILE A 171 -5.87 -17.21 -8.68
C ILE A 171 -6.97 -16.16 -8.77
N TYR A 172 -7.94 -16.18 -7.85
CA TYR A 172 -8.90 -15.10 -7.72
C TYR A 172 -8.37 -14.12 -6.68
N VAL A 173 -7.97 -12.93 -7.12
CA VAL A 173 -7.33 -11.90 -6.29
C VAL A 173 -8.39 -11.15 -5.48
N ILE A 174 -8.18 -11.07 -4.17
CA ILE A 174 -9.04 -10.36 -3.22
C ILE A 174 -8.28 -9.16 -2.63
N PRO A 175 -8.65 -7.92 -2.96
CA PRO A 175 -8.08 -6.73 -2.33
C PRO A 175 -8.37 -6.69 -0.82
N LYS A 176 -7.54 -5.98 -0.05
CA LYS A 176 -7.74 -5.80 1.38
C LYS A 176 -9.08 -5.11 1.61
N GLN A 177 -9.89 -5.70 2.49
CA GLN A 177 -11.11 -5.09 2.98
C GLN A 177 -10.89 -4.56 4.40
N GLU A 178 -11.50 -3.42 4.68
CA GLU A 178 -11.54 -2.82 6.00
C GLU A 178 -12.34 -3.75 6.94
N PRO A 179 -11.85 -3.97 8.17
CA PRO A 179 -12.56 -4.80 9.14
C PRO A 179 -13.85 -4.13 9.60
N LEU A 180 -14.82 -4.94 10.01
CA LEU A 180 -16.09 -4.46 10.56
C LEU A 180 -16.12 -4.72 12.06
N PHE A 181 -16.63 -3.75 12.82
CA PHE A 181 -16.91 -3.92 14.25
C PHE A 181 -18.35 -4.39 14.42
N PHE A 182 -18.56 -5.48 15.16
CA PHE A 182 -19.90 -5.85 15.61
C PHE A 182 -20.31 -4.96 16.78
N ASP A 183 -21.36 -4.15 16.63
CA ASP A 183 -22.07 -3.58 17.77
C ASP A 183 -23.12 -4.59 18.29
N TYR A 184 -23.52 -4.44 19.56
CA TYR A 184 -24.55 -5.25 20.23
C TYR A 184 -25.90 -5.22 19.50
N ASP A 185 -26.15 -4.22 18.64
CA ASP A 185 -27.33 -4.10 17.78
C ASP A 185 -27.19 -4.82 16.42
N ASN A 186 -26.14 -5.63 16.21
CA ASN A 186 -25.77 -6.31 14.95
C ASN A 186 -25.42 -5.37 13.78
N ASP A 187 -25.35 -4.06 14.01
CA ASP A 187 -24.92 -3.12 12.98
C ASP A 187 -23.38 -3.11 12.90
N ALA A 188 -22.88 -3.46 11.71
CA ALA A 188 -21.46 -3.39 11.39
C ALA A 188 -21.08 -1.93 11.11
N GLN A 189 -20.49 -1.24 12.09
CA GLN A 189 -19.98 0.12 11.88
C GLN A 189 -18.53 0.10 11.40
N TRP A 190 -18.25 0.87 10.35
CA TRP A 190 -16.91 1.31 9.99
C TRP A 190 -16.67 2.67 10.66
N SER A 191 -15.68 2.80 11.55
CA SER A 191 -15.23 4.12 11.98
C SER A 191 -13.74 4.11 12.29
N PHE A 192 -12.97 4.77 11.44
CA PHE A 192 -11.70 5.35 11.84
C PHE A 192 -11.61 6.76 11.27
N ASP A 193 -11.71 7.74 12.16
CA ASP A 193 -11.21 9.10 11.96
C ASP A 193 -9.67 9.03 11.95
N VAL A 194 -9.09 8.60 10.82
CA VAL A 194 -7.66 8.80 10.61
C VAL A 194 -7.44 10.22 10.12
N ASP A 195 -7.42 11.12 11.11
CA ASP A 195 -6.90 12.49 11.14
C ASP A 195 -7.19 13.38 9.91
N ASP A 196 -8.19 14.25 10.07
CA ASP A 196 -8.40 15.51 9.33
C ASP A 196 -7.16 16.44 9.30
N ARG A 197 -6.08 16.10 10.01
CA ARG A 197 -4.86 16.93 10.13
C ARG A 197 -4.19 17.23 8.79
N ARG A 198 -4.41 16.40 7.78
CA ARG A 198 -3.84 16.59 6.44
C ARG A 198 -4.77 17.29 5.47
N ASP A 199 -5.98 17.62 5.90
CA ASP A 199 -6.88 18.44 5.11
C ASP A 199 -6.26 19.82 4.92
N SER A 200 -5.53 20.32 5.91
CA SER A 200 -4.73 21.54 5.76
C SER A 200 -3.64 21.45 4.67
N ILE A 201 -3.05 20.26 4.45
CA ILE A 201 -2.11 20.06 3.33
C ILE A 201 -2.86 20.11 2.00
N VAL A 202 -3.98 19.37 1.91
CA VAL A 202 -4.82 19.32 0.71
C VAL A 202 -5.34 20.71 0.36
N ASP A 203 -5.88 21.44 1.32
CA ASP A 203 -6.43 22.77 1.16
C ASP A 203 -5.36 23.75 0.69
N ALA A 204 -4.16 23.69 1.25
CA ALA A 204 -3.05 24.54 0.83
C ALA A 204 -2.58 24.23 -0.59
N LEU A 205 -2.47 22.94 -0.94
CA LEU A 205 -2.13 22.51 -2.30
C LEU A 205 -3.20 22.95 -3.30
N HIS A 206 -4.48 22.79 -2.98
CA HIS A 206 -5.60 23.27 -3.80
C HIS A 206 -5.59 24.79 -3.95
N ALA A 207 -5.35 25.54 -2.88
CA ALA A 207 -5.29 27.00 -2.89
C ALA A 207 -4.15 27.52 -3.78
N ASP A 208 -3.03 26.78 -3.85
CA ASP A 208 -1.91 27.09 -4.75
C ASP A 208 -2.12 26.56 -6.20
N GLY A 209 -3.30 25.97 -6.46
CA GLY A 209 -3.73 25.53 -7.78
C GLY A 209 -3.28 24.12 -8.15
N MET A 210 -2.74 23.33 -7.21
CA MET A 210 -2.39 21.95 -7.49
C MET A 210 -3.65 21.12 -7.77
N ARG A 211 -3.64 20.38 -8.87
CA ARG A 211 -4.68 19.39 -9.21
C ARG A 211 -4.07 18.23 -9.97
N VAL A 212 -4.40 17.01 -9.59
CA VAL A 212 -3.98 15.83 -10.35
C VAL A 212 -4.86 15.74 -11.59
N ALA A 213 -4.31 16.11 -12.75
CA ALA A 213 -5.07 16.28 -13.99
C ALA A 213 -5.16 15.00 -14.87
N ALA A 214 -4.71 13.86 -14.39
CA ALA A 214 -4.50 12.68 -15.24
C ALA A 214 -5.75 11.80 -15.38
N ARG A 215 -6.07 11.42 -16.63
CA ARG A 215 -6.98 10.32 -16.99
C ARG A 215 -6.16 9.17 -17.59
N GLY A 216 -5.46 8.44 -16.73
CA GLY A 216 -4.77 7.15 -16.97
C GLY A 216 -3.63 7.10 -18.00
N PRO A 217 -2.92 5.95 -18.11
CA PRO A 217 -2.50 5.07 -17.02
C PRO A 217 -1.35 5.71 -16.22
N ILE A 218 -1.50 5.78 -14.89
CA ILE A 218 -0.56 6.47 -13.99
C ILE A 218 0.36 5.46 -13.30
N LYS A 219 1.65 5.78 -13.26
CA LYS A 219 2.64 5.19 -12.37
C LYS A 219 2.85 6.09 -11.16
N LEU A 220 2.33 5.65 -10.02
CA LEU A 220 2.51 6.27 -8.72
C LEU A 220 3.82 5.79 -8.09
N ASN A 221 4.71 6.70 -7.71
CA ASN A 221 5.88 6.39 -6.90
C ASN A 221 5.83 7.18 -5.60
N MET A 222 5.99 6.50 -4.47
CA MET A 222 6.10 7.11 -3.15
C MET A 222 7.40 6.64 -2.48
N ASN A 223 8.24 7.60 -2.11
CA ASN A 223 9.45 7.35 -1.33
C ASN A 223 9.35 8.01 0.05
N PHE A 224 9.54 7.21 1.09
CA PHE A 224 9.45 7.62 2.50
C PHE A 224 10.84 7.64 3.12
N GLU A 225 11.33 8.82 3.50
CA GLU A 225 12.63 8.99 4.13
C GLU A 225 12.46 9.47 5.57
N GLY A 226 13.30 8.97 6.48
CA GLY A 226 13.32 9.40 7.87
C GLY A 226 13.32 8.23 8.85
N ARG A 227 12.59 8.37 9.97
CA ARG A 227 12.36 7.28 10.94
C ARG A 227 11.22 6.40 10.45
N VAL A 228 11.54 5.41 9.62
CA VAL A 228 10.58 4.57 8.90
C VAL A 228 10.77 3.06 9.12
N LYS A 229 11.80 2.67 9.87
CA LYS A 229 12.18 1.27 10.06
C LYS A 229 11.10 0.43 10.74
N ASP A 230 10.34 1.04 11.64
CA ASP A 230 9.28 0.45 12.45
C ASP A 230 7.87 0.70 11.87
N LYS A 231 7.78 1.15 10.61
CA LYS A 231 6.51 1.50 9.95
C LYS A 231 6.26 0.62 8.74
N ASP A 232 5.01 0.23 8.53
CA ASP A 232 4.62 -0.62 7.40
C ASP A 232 4.48 0.23 6.14
N LEU A 233 5.01 -0.27 5.03
CA LEU A 233 5.15 0.51 3.80
C LEU A 233 3.78 0.84 3.16
N ASP A 234 2.88 -0.14 3.19
CA ASP A 234 1.50 -0.05 2.71
C ASP A 234 0.64 0.84 3.63
N ASN A 235 0.80 0.75 4.94
CA ASN A 235 0.12 1.64 5.89
C ASN A 235 0.56 3.09 5.75
N MET A 236 1.85 3.35 5.44
CA MET A 236 2.29 4.69 5.07
C MET A 236 1.65 5.13 3.76
N ALA A 237 1.70 4.30 2.73
CA ALA A 237 1.14 4.62 1.42
C ALA A 237 -0.36 4.93 1.47
N LYS A 238 -1.16 4.20 2.27
CA LYS A 238 -2.60 4.47 2.47
C LYS A 238 -2.85 5.93 2.87
N VAL A 239 -2.07 6.49 3.79
CA VAL A 239 -2.24 7.87 4.28
C VAL A 239 -2.07 8.88 3.14
N TYR A 240 -1.00 8.74 2.35
CA TYR A 240 -0.73 9.68 1.26
C TYR A 240 -1.58 9.42 0.02
N PHE A 241 -2.06 8.20 -0.18
CA PHE A 241 -2.98 7.88 -1.25
C PHE A 241 -4.31 8.62 -1.07
N LYS A 242 -4.87 8.62 0.16
CA LYS A 242 -6.08 9.40 0.51
C LYS A 242 -5.91 10.91 0.23
N LEU A 243 -4.72 11.46 0.48
CA LEU A 243 -4.38 12.84 0.13
C LEU A 243 -4.46 13.06 -1.39
N LEU A 244 -3.88 12.16 -2.19
CA LEU A 244 -3.92 12.27 -3.65
C LEU A 244 -5.34 12.13 -4.21
N GLU A 245 -6.18 11.28 -3.61
CA GLU A 245 -7.59 11.17 -3.98
C GLU A 245 -8.34 12.49 -3.77
N LYS A 246 -8.08 13.18 -2.65
CA LYS A 246 -8.63 14.53 -2.40
C LYS A 246 -8.11 15.57 -3.41
N LEU A 247 -6.94 15.37 -4.00
CA LEU A 247 -6.37 16.20 -5.08
C LEU A 247 -6.84 15.80 -6.49
N GLY A 248 -7.71 14.79 -6.61
CA GLY A 248 -8.35 14.37 -7.85
C GLY A 248 -7.86 13.05 -8.46
N LEU A 249 -6.85 12.39 -7.86
CA LEU A 249 -6.40 11.07 -8.32
C LEU A 249 -7.53 10.04 -8.17
N GLN A 250 -7.81 9.26 -9.22
CA GLN A 250 -8.72 8.13 -9.12
C GLN A 250 -7.93 6.82 -9.04
N ALA A 251 -8.30 5.92 -8.12
CA ALA A 251 -7.61 4.63 -7.97
C ALA A 251 -7.60 3.80 -9.27
N GLN A 252 -8.66 3.91 -10.06
CA GLN A 252 -8.80 3.23 -11.36
C GLN A 252 -7.81 3.70 -12.43
N ASP A 253 -7.22 4.88 -12.28
CA ASP A 253 -6.22 5.41 -13.21
C ASP A 253 -4.80 4.95 -12.86
N VAL A 254 -4.60 4.33 -11.68
CA VAL A 254 -3.29 3.92 -11.18
C VAL A 254 -2.98 2.49 -11.62
N HIS A 255 -2.13 2.36 -12.65
CA HIS A 255 -1.75 1.08 -13.23
C HIS A 255 -0.45 0.52 -12.65
N SER A 256 0.31 1.33 -11.91
CA SER A 256 1.50 0.88 -11.22
C SER A 256 1.75 1.68 -9.96
N ILE A 257 2.17 1.01 -8.89
CA ILE A 257 2.59 1.63 -7.64
C ILE A 257 3.98 1.12 -7.29
N HIS A 258 4.90 2.05 -7.01
CA HIS A 258 6.23 1.78 -6.50
C HIS A 258 6.39 2.49 -5.15
N LEU A 259 6.59 1.70 -4.11
CA LEU A 259 6.79 2.20 -2.75
C LEU A 259 8.21 1.88 -2.30
N THR A 260 8.88 2.85 -1.70
CA THR A 260 10.20 2.66 -1.07
C THR A 260 10.25 3.38 0.27
N LYS A 261 11.01 2.84 1.21
CA LYS A 261 11.37 3.55 2.44
C LYS A 261 12.86 3.43 2.75
N GLU A 262 13.43 4.47 3.32
CA GLU A 262 14.85 4.55 3.65
C GLU A 262 15.07 5.32 4.96
N GLU A 263 15.98 4.81 5.80
CA GLU A 263 16.40 5.53 7.00
C GLU A 263 17.23 6.76 6.60
N ALA A 264 16.79 7.94 7.01
CA ALA A 264 17.48 9.19 6.70
C ALA A 264 17.48 10.13 7.91
N THR A 265 18.48 11.02 7.98
CA THR A 265 18.55 12.04 9.05
C THR A 265 17.45 13.08 8.91
N LYS A 266 17.05 13.39 7.68
CA LYS A 266 15.95 14.32 7.38
C LYS A 266 14.75 13.52 6.92
N SER A 267 13.59 13.81 7.50
CA SER A 267 12.35 13.18 7.09
C SER A 267 11.76 13.88 5.88
N CYS A 268 11.36 13.11 4.88
CA CYS A 268 10.53 13.63 3.79
C CYS A 268 9.75 12.53 3.09
N ILE A 269 8.70 12.95 2.39
CA ILE A 269 7.88 12.08 1.55
C ILE A 269 7.91 12.65 0.15
N ARG A 270 8.38 11.86 -0.81
CA ARG A 270 8.41 12.24 -2.23
C ARG A 270 7.39 11.40 -2.98
N ILE A 271 6.47 12.08 -3.64
CA ILE A 271 5.40 11.49 -4.44
C ILE A 271 5.57 11.97 -5.87
N SER A 272 5.53 11.04 -6.82
CA SER A 272 5.50 11.36 -8.25
C SER A 272 4.45 10.52 -8.99
N LEU A 273 3.75 11.17 -9.92
CA LEU A 273 2.77 10.58 -10.81
C LEU A 273 3.33 10.70 -12.24
N ASN A 274 3.65 9.58 -12.87
CA ASN A 274 4.18 9.55 -14.26
C ASN A 274 3.22 8.84 -15.21
#